data_AF-A0A850PF16-F1
#
_entry.id   AF-A0A850PF16-F1
#
_cell.length_a   1.000
_cell.length_b   1.000
_cell.length_c   1.000
_cell.angle_alpha   90.00
_cell.angle_beta   90.00
_cell.angle_gamma   90.00
#
_symmetry.space_group_name_H-M   'P 1'
#
loop_
_entity.id
_entity.type
_entity.pdbx_description
1 polymer ?
#
loop_
_entity_poly.entity_id
_entity_poly.type
_entity_poly.pdbx_seq_one_letter_code
_entity_poly.pdbx_strand_id
1 'polypeptide(L)' 'MLTDRDTLIRKLHELRSEHRDLDTVISRLAEHLSDQLQLQRLKKRKLLLKDEIMRLESRLIPDSIA' A
#
# COMPACT_ATOMS: atom_id res chain seq x y z
N MET A 1 13.95 -4.13 23.60
CA MET A 1 12.91 -3.16 23.16
C MET A 1 12.78 -3.31 21.66
N LEU A 2 11.56 -3.31 21.10
CA LEU A 2 11.44 -3.23 19.63
C LEU A 2 12.01 -1.88 19.21
N THR A 3 12.95 -1.91 18.28
CA THR A 3 13.53 -0.69 17.71
C THR A 3 12.45 0.01 16.89
N ASP A 4 12.42 1.34 16.87
CA ASP A 4 11.49 2.11 16.03
C ASP A 4 11.59 1.72 14.53
N ARG A 5 12.74 1.19 14.12
CA ARG A 5 12.94 0.61 12.79
C ARG A 5 12.12 -0.66 12.57
N ASP A 6 12.02 -1.54 13.56
CA ASP A 6 11.27 -2.80 13.46
C ASP A 6 9.77 -2.55 13.37
N THR A 7 9.27 -1.54 14.07
CA THR A 7 7.86 -1.13 13.99
C THR A 7 7.53 -0.52 12.62
N LEU A 8 8.43 0.29 12.06
CA LEU A 8 8.31 0.82 10.70
C LEU A 8 8.34 -0.27 9.62
N ILE A 9 9.22 -1.28 9.76
CA ILE A 9 9.28 -2.43 8.84
C ILE A 9 8.01 -3.26 8.89
N ARG A 10 7.47 -3.52 10.09
CA ARG A 10 6.18 -4.21 10.24
C ARG A 10 5.06 -3.43 9.58
N LYS A 11 4.99 -2.12 9.81
CA LYS A 11 3.99 -1.25 9.19
C LYS A 11 4.10 -1.24 7.66
N LEU A 12 5.32 -1.21 7.14
CA LEU A 12 5.57 -1.31 5.70
C LEU A 12 5.05 -2.64 5.12
N HIS A 13 5.29 -3.74 5.81
CA HIS A 13 4.79 -5.05 5.40
C HIS A 13 3.25 -5.11 5.39
N GLU A 14 2.60 -4.58 6.42
CA GLU A 14 1.14 -4.48 6.50
C GLU A 14 0.57 -3.69 5.33
N LEU A 15 1.12 -2.50 5.07
CA LEU A 15 0.66 -1.64 3.97
C LEU A 15 0.85 -2.31 2.60
N ARG A 16 1.99 -3.00 2.39
CA ARG A 16 2.24 -3.77 1.16
C ARG A 16 1.26 -4.92 0.99
N SER A 17 0.88 -5.59 2.07
CA SER A 17 -0.16 -6.64 2.06
C SER A 17 -1.51 -6.04 1.66
N GLU A 18 -1.95 -4.97 2.34
CA GLU A 18 -3.23 -4.31 2.05
C GLU A 18 -3.28 -3.80 0.59
N HIS A 19 -2.17 -3.25 0.09
CA HIS A 19 -2.07 -2.81 -1.30
C HIS A 19 -2.25 -3.97 -2.30
N ARG A 20 -1.69 -5.15 -2.01
CA ARG A 20 -1.84 -6.36 -2.85
C ARG A 20 -3.26 -6.92 -2.79
N ASP A 21 -3.88 -6.89 -1.61
CA ASP A 21 -5.26 -7.33 -1.43
C ASP A 21 -6.22 -6.42 -2.21
N LEU A 22 -6.02 -5.10 -2.13
CA LEU A 22 -6.78 -4.13 -2.93
C LEU A 22 -6.61 -4.38 -4.43
N ASP A 23 -5.42 -4.75 -4.89
CA ASP A 23 -5.19 -5.04 -6.31
C ASP A 23 -6.00 -6.25 -6.79
N THR A 24 -6.08 -7.29 -5.95
CA THR A 24 -6.88 -8.48 -6.21
C THR A 24 -8.37 -8.14 -6.27
N VAL A 25 -8.86 -7.32 -5.34
CA VAL A 25 -10.26 -6.87 -5.32
C VAL A 25 -10.57 -6.00 -6.53
N ILE A 26 -9.69 -5.06 -6.88
CA ILE A 26 -9.85 -4.19 -8.06
C ILE A 26 -9.92 -5.03 -9.34
N SER A 27 -9.08 -6.06 -9.46
CA SER A 27 -9.04 -6.93 -10.63
C SER A 27 -10.36 -7.69 -10.81
N ARG A 28 -10.88 -8.29 -9.73
CA ARG A 28 -12.18 -8.96 -9.73
C ARG A 28 -13.34 -8.01 -10.03
N LEU A 29 -13.31 -6.82 -9.42
CA LEU A 29 -14.38 -5.84 -9.62
C LEU A 29 -14.35 -5.21 -11.02
N ALA A 30 -13.18 -5.14 -11.66
CA ALA A 30 -13.03 -4.62 -13.01
C ALA A 30 -13.72 -5.50 -14.08
N GLU A 31 -13.95 -6.79 -13.78
CA GLU A 31 -14.72 -7.70 -14.63
C GLU A 31 -16.22 -7.35 -14.64
N HIS A 32 -16.70 -6.60 -13.64
CA HIS A 32 -18.08 -6.16 -13.52
C HIS A 32 -18.24 -4.67 -13.87
N LEU A 33 -18.83 -4.38 -15.03
CA LEU A 33 -19.00 -3.02 -15.57
C LEU A 33 -19.92 -2.11 -14.74
N SER A 34 -20.73 -2.67 -13.83
CA SER A 34 -21.69 -1.93 -13.00
C SER A 34 -21.03 -1.12 -11.87
N ASP A 35 -19.83 -1.49 -11.44
CA ASP A 35 -19.25 -0.99 -10.20
C ASP A 35 -18.17 0.08 -10.40
N GLN A 36 -18.27 0.86 -11.48
CA GLN A 36 -17.25 1.86 -11.86
C GLN A 36 -16.92 2.86 -10.73
N LEU A 37 -17.92 3.33 -9.98
CA LEU A 37 -17.69 4.26 -8.86
C LEU A 37 -16.90 3.59 -7.73
N GLN A 38 -17.21 2.33 -7.42
CA GLN A 38 -16.50 1.56 -6.41
C GLN A 38 -15.08 1.27 -6.87
N LEU A 39 -14.89 0.91 -8.15
CA LEU A 39 -13.58 0.71 -8.76
C LEU A 39 -12.72 1.98 -8.68
N GLN A 40 -13.29 3.15 -8.96
CA GLN A 40 -12.59 4.43 -8.81
C GLN A 40 -12.17 4.71 -7.37
N ARG A 41 -13.06 4.45 -6.39
CA ARG A 41 -12.73 4.61 -4.95
C ARG A 41 -11.61 3.67 -4.53
N LEU A 42 -11.64 2.41 -4.95
CA LEU A 42 -10.61 1.42 -4.64
C LEU A 42 -9.26 1.79 -5.27
N LYS A 43 -9.25 2.22 -6.54
CA LYS A 43 -8.04 2.71 -7.23
C LYS A 43 -7.43 3.92 -6.51
N LYS A 44 -8.27 4.87 -6.05
CA LYS A 44 -7.81 6.01 -5.25
C LYS A 44 -7.19 5.56 -3.93
N ARG A 45 -7.82 4.61 -3.23
CA ARG A 45 -7.28 4.05 -1.98
C ARG A 45 -5.95 3.33 -2.22
N LYS A 46 -5.84 2.55 -3.30
CA LYS A 46 -4.59 1.88 -3.71
C LYS A 46 -3.48 2.89 -3.97
N LEU A 47 -3.77 4.02 -4.63
CA LEU A 47 -2.81 5.09 -4.85
C LEU A 47 -2.30 5.69 -3.53
N LEU A 48 -3.20 5.98 -2.59
CA LEU A 48 -2.80 6.50 -1.27
C LEU A 48 -1.91 5.52 -0.49
N LEU A 49 -2.22 4.23 -0.52
CA LEU A 49 -1.37 3.21 0.11
C LEU A 49 0.01 3.16 -0.54
N LYS A 50 0.08 3.25 -1.87
CA LYS A 50 1.37 3.31 -2.60
C LYS A 50 2.19 4.52 -2.16
N ASP A 51 1.58 5.69 -2.05
CA ASP A 51 2.27 6.91 -1.60
C ASP A 51 2.75 6.79 -0.15
N GLU A 52 1.97 6.17 0.73
CA GLU A 52 2.35 5.91 2.12
C GLU A 52 3.50 4.90 2.23
N ILE A 53 3.45 3.82 1.45
CA ILE A 53 4.54 2.84 1.30
C ILE A 53 5.82 3.55 0.87
N MET A 54 5.77 4.37 -0.19
CA MET A 54 6.95 5.10 -0.67
C MET A 54 7.51 6.05 0.39
N ARG A 55 6.66 6.77 1.13
CA ARG A 55 7.12 7.64 2.23
C ARG A 55 7.78 6.86 3.36
N LEU A 56 7.23 5.70 3.74
CA LEU A 56 7.82 4.85 4.77
C LEU A 56 9.13 4.22 4.29
N GLU A 57 9.18 3.76 3.04
CA GLU A 57 10.41 3.30 2.40
C GLU A 57 11.47 4.40 2.40
N SER A 58 11.15 5.62 1.99
CA SER A 58 12.11 6.74 2.03
C SER A 58 12.59 7.08 3.44
N ARG A 59 11.82 6.80 4.50
CA ARG A 59 12.24 6.96 5.90
C ARG A 59 13.08 5.79 6.42
N LEU A 60 12.96 4.61 5.80
CA LEU A 60 13.77 3.42 6.10
C LEU A 60 15.06 3.33 5.26
N ILE A 61 15.05 3.92 4.06
CA ILE A 61 16.17 4.03 3.12
C ILE A 61 17.25 5.10 3.46
N PRO A 62 17.17 6.00 4.46
CA PRO A 62 18.28 6.90 4.80
C PRO A 62 19.60 6.15 5.09
N ASP A 63 19.50 4.87 5.44
CA ASP A 63 20.61 3.98 5.78
C ASP A 63 21.14 3.14 4.59
N SER A 64 20.56 3.26 3.39
CA SER A 64 20.87 2.38 2.24
C SER A 64 21.60 3.06 1.08
N ILE A 65 21.83 4.38 1.15
CA ILE A 65 22.52 5.16 0.10
C ILE A 65 23.57 6.10 0.73
N ALA A 66 24.34 5.58 1.69
CA ALA A 66 25.56 6.20 2.22
C ALA A 66 26.78 5.35 1.87
#